data_AF-A0AAP0WXU2-F1
#
_entry.id   AF-A0AAP0WXU2-F1
#
_cell.length_a   1.000
_cell.length_b   1.000
_cell.length_c   1.000
_cell.angle_alpha   90.00
_cell.angle_beta   90.00
_cell.angle_gamma   90.00
#
_symmetry.space_group_name_H-M   'P 1'
#
loop_
_entity.id
_entity.type
_entity.pdbx_description
1 polymer ?
#
loop_
_entity_poly.entity_id
_entity_poly.type
_entity_poly.pdbx_seq_one_letter_code
_entity_poly.pdbx_strand_id
1 'polypeptide(L)'
;MNMVISSLFQVIADNVGDNVGDIAGMGSDLFGSYAESSCAALVVASISSFGIDHDFTAMCYPLLISSVGILVCLITTLFATDFFEIKSVKEIEPALKNQLIISTVLMTVAVSVVSWIALPSSFTIFNFGTQKVVKNWRLAMDIY
;
A
#
# COMPACT_ATOMS: atom_id res chain seq x y z
N MET A 1 -6.37 -25.44 -43.13
CA MET A 1 -5.19 -24.55 -43.05
C MET A 1 -5.55 -23.18 -42.47
N ASN A 2 -6.48 -22.43 -43.07
CA ASN A 2 -6.89 -21.09 -42.57
C ASN A 2 -7.46 -21.08 -41.14
N MET A 3 -8.20 -22.11 -40.75
CA MET A 3 -8.79 -22.22 -39.40
C MET A 3 -7.73 -22.47 -38.29
N VAL A 4 -6.63 -23.16 -38.62
CA VAL A 4 -5.51 -23.41 -37.70
C VAL A 4 -4.66 -22.16 -37.51
N ILE A 5 -4.47 -21.39 -38.58
CA ILE A 5 -3.74 -20.11 -38.52
C ILE A 5 -4.52 -19.09 -37.69
N SER A 6 -5.84 -19.00 -37.88
CA SER A 6 -6.71 -18.09 -37.10
C SER A 6 -6.70 -18.40 -35.60
N SER A 7 -6.80 -19.67 -35.22
CA SER A 7 -6.74 -20.09 -33.80
C SER A 7 -5.37 -19.82 -33.16
N LEU A 8 -4.28 -19.95 -33.92
CA LEU A 8 -2.94 -19.57 -33.44
C LEU A 8 -2.85 -18.08 -33.11
N PHE A 9 -3.36 -17.20 -33.98
CA PHE A 9 -3.39 -15.76 -33.71
C PHE A 9 -4.23 -15.41 -32.48
N GLN A 10 -5.32 -16.13 -32.25
CA GLN A 10 -6.15 -15.92 -31.07
C GLN A 10 -5.42 -16.27 -29.77
N VAL A 11 -4.71 -17.41 -29.73
CA VAL A 11 -3.90 -17.80 -28.55
C VAL A 11 -2.74 -16.83 -28.33
N ILE A 12 -2.12 -16.31 -29.39
CA ILE A 12 -1.07 -15.29 -29.26
C ILE A 12 -1.68 -14.00 -28.69
N ALA A 13 -2.83 -13.57 -29.20
CA ALA A 13 -3.51 -12.37 -28.74
C ALA A 13 -3.97 -12.48 -27.27
N ASP A 14 -4.40 -13.66 -26.83
CA ASP A 14 -4.81 -13.94 -25.45
C ASP A 14 -3.63 -13.79 -24.48
N ASN A 15 -2.51 -14.49 -24.75
CA ASN A 15 -1.30 -14.38 -23.92
C ASN A 15 -0.69 -12.96 -23.92
N VAL A 16 -0.78 -12.23 -25.04
CA VAL A 16 -0.38 -10.81 -25.09
C VAL A 16 -1.36 -9.97 -24.27
N GLY A 17 -2.66 -10.28 -24.35
CA GLY A 17 -3.73 -9.67 -23.58
C GLY A 17 -3.51 -9.76 -22.08
N ASP A 18 -3.13 -10.93 -21.56
CA ASP A 18 -2.83 -11.13 -20.14
C ASP A 18 -1.73 -10.19 -19.64
N ASN A 19 -0.65 -10.00 -20.41
CA ASN A 19 0.41 -9.07 -20.02
C ASN A 19 -0.01 -7.60 -20.17
N VAL A 20 -0.77 -7.25 -21.21
CA VAL A 20 -1.17 -5.85 -21.47
C VAL A 20 -2.26 -5.39 -20.52
N GLY A 21 -3.25 -6.23 -20.25
CA GLY A 21 -4.36 -5.95 -19.35
C GLY A 21 -3.96 -6.17 -17.88
N ASP A 22 -3.65 -7.41 -17.53
CA ASP A 22 -3.55 -7.80 -16.13
C ASP A 22 -2.25 -7.33 -15.47
N ILE A 23 -1.16 -7.20 -16.22
CA ILE A 23 0.12 -6.70 -15.69
C ILE A 23 0.25 -5.19 -15.89
N ALA A 24 0.25 -4.71 -17.13
CA ALA A 24 0.49 -3.29 -17.39
C ALA A 24 -0.69 -2.41 -16.96
N GLY A 25 -1.93 -2.84 -17.25
CA GLY A 25 -3.15 -2.13 -16.84
C GLY A 25 -3.29 -2.06 -15.33
N MET A 26 -3.30 -3.21 -14.64
CA MET A 26 -3.42 -3.26 -13.18
C MET A 26 -2.27 -2.53 -12.48
N GLY A 27 -1.04 -2.61 -13.01
CA GLY A 27 0.10 -1.86 -12.47
C GLY A 27 -0.11 -0.35 -12.51
N SER A 28 -0.65 0.17 -13.62
CA SER A 28 -0.96 1.61 -13.75
C SER A 28 -2.10 2.07 -12.82
N ASP A 29 -3.10 1.21 -12.61
CA ASP A 29 -4.23 1.46 -11.72
C ASP A 29 -3.79 1.53 -10.24
N LEU A 30 -2.95 0.57 -9.81
CA LEU A 30 -2.37 0.56 -8.47
C LEU A 30 -1.45 1.77 -8.23
N PHE A 31 -0.65 2.17 -9.22
CA PHE A 31 0.17 3.38 -9.13
C PHE A 31 -0.69 4.64 -8.98
N GLY A 32 -1.77 4.75 -9.75
CA GLY A 32 -2.73 5.85 -9.63
C GLY A 32 -3.33 5.94 -8.23
N SER A 33 -3.82 4.82 -7.70
CA SER A 33 -4.37 4.74 -6.33
C SER A 33 -3.35 5.13 -5.25
N TYR A 34 -2.09 4.70 -5.38
CA TYR A 34 -1.00 5.08 -4.48
C TYR A 34 -0.67 6.58 -4.54
N ALA A 35 -0.59 7.14 -5.75
CA ALA A 35 -0.29 8.55 -5.96
C ALA A 35 -1.40 9.45 -5.43
N GLU A 36 -2.66 9.13 -5.72
CA GLU A 36 -3.83 9.90 -5.28
C GLU A 36 -3.99 9.89 -3.76
N SER A 37 -3.87 8.71 -3.11
CA SER A 37 -3.95 8.61 -1.65
C SER A 37 -2.83 9.39 -0.95
N SER A 38 -1.60 9.30 -1.46
CA SER A 38 -0.45 10.05 -0.93
C SER A 38 -0.63 11.57 -1.09
N CYS A 39 -1.04 12.01 -2.28
CA CYS A 39 -1.28 13.44 -2.56
C CYS A 39 -2.45 13.99 -1.73
N ALA A 40 -3.54 13.23 -1.57
CA ALA A 40 -4.68 13.65 -0.76
C ALA A 40 -4.27 13.90 0.71
N ALA A 41 -3.48 12.98 1.28
CA ALA A 41 -2.94 13.14 2.63
C ALA A 41 -2.02 14.36 2.74
N LEU A 42 -1.11 14.57 1.76
CA LEU A 42 -0.19 15.71 1.74
C LEU A 42 -0.90 17.05 1.61
N VAL A 43 -1.91 17.16 0.74
CA VAL A 43 -2.67 18.41 0.58
C VAL A 43 -3.36 18.80 1.89
N VAL A 44 -4.02 17.86 2.57
CA VAL A 44 -4.65 18.13 3.87
C VAL A 44 -3.60 18.45 4.94
N ALA A 45 -2.47 17.73 4.97
CA ALA A 45 -1.37 17.98 5.90
C ALA A 45 -0.74 19.37 5.71
N SER A 46 -0.61 19.84 4.46
CA SER A 46 0.02 21.13 4.13
C SER A 46 -0.70 22.34 4.73
N ILE A 47 -2.03 22.27 4.88
CA ILE A 47 -2.88 23.31 5.46
C ILE A 47 -3.23 23.04 6.93
N SER A 48 -2.67 21.96 7.48
CA SER A 48 -2.76 21.57 8.88
C SER A 48 -1.52 22.07 9.64
N SER A 49 -1.47 21.84 10.95
CA SER A 49 -0.29 22.22 11.77
C SER A 49 1.04 21.72 11.20
N PHE A 50 1.06 20.53 10.59
CA PHE A 50 2.27 19.97 9.98
C PHE A 50 2.90 20.88 8.92
N GLY A 51 2.09 21.46 8.02
CA GLY A 51 2.59 22.41 7.03
C GLY A 51 2.76 23.84 7.57
N ILE A 52 1.88 24.29 8.47
CA ILE A 52 1.94 25.64 9.04
C ILE A 52 3.18 25.82 9.93
N ASP A 53 3.46 24.84 10.78
CA ASP A 53 4.60 24.84 11.70
C ASP A 53 5.90 24.35 11.03
N HIS A 54 5.84 24.03 9.73
CA HIS A 54 6.96 23.54 8.93
C HIS A 54 7.61 22.26 9.50
N ASP A 55 6.82 21.38 10.12
CA ASP A 55 7.27 20.08 10.60
C ASP A 55 7.37 19.10 9.43
N PHE A 56 8.58 19.01 8.85
CA PHE A 56 8.86 18.17 7.71
C PHE A 56 8.59 16.68 7.99
N THR A 57 8.88 16.20 9.19
CA THR A 57 8.71 14.78 9.54
C THR A 57 7.24 14.40 9.58
N ALA A 58 6.41 15.20 10.24
CA ALA A 58 4.96 14.95 10.30
C ALA A 58 4.28 15.19 8.95
N MET A 59 4.77 16.16 8.16
CA MET A 59 4.28 16.41 6.80
C MET A 59 4.54 15.23 5.86
N CYS A 60 5.72 14.61 5.95
CA CYS A 60 6.08 13.43 5.15
C CYS A 60 5.56 12.11 5.71
N TYR A 61 4.70 12.12 6.73
CA TYR A 61 4.10 10.93 7.32
C TYR A 61 3.54 9.90 6.31
N PRO A 62 2.72 10.25 5.30
CA PRO A 62 2.22 9.27 4.32
C PRO A 62 3.35 8.58 3.53
N LEU A 63 4.45 9.29 3.26
CA LEU A 63 5.62 8.73 2.58
C LEU A 63 6.45 7.83 3.50
N LEU A 64 6.52 8.16 4.79
CA LEU A 64 7.17 7.33 5.80
C LEU A 64 6.45 5.99 5.98
N ILE A 65 5.12 6.00 6.05
CA ILE A 65 4.32 4.77 6.12
C ILE A 65 4.56 3.90 4.89
N SER A 66 4.59 4.50 3.70
CA SER A 66 4.87 3.77 2.45
C SER A 66 6.29 3.18 2.42
N SER A 67 7.27 3.93 2.93
CA SER A 67 8.67 3.47 3.01
C SER A 67 8.84 2.28 3.94
N VAL A 68 8.20 2.33 5.13
CA VAL A 68 8.20 1.20 6.06
C VAL A 68 7.38 0.02 5.51
N GLY A 69 6.33 0.30 4.75
CA GLY A 69 5.56 -0.70 4.02
C GLY A 69 6.40 -1.57 3.10
N ILE A 70 7.34 -0.98 2.37
CA ILE A 70 8.28 -1.72 1.52
C ILE A 70 9.11 -2.70 2.35
N LEU A 71 9.61 -2.29 3.52
CA LEU A 71 10.40 -3.15 4.40
C LEU A 71 9.56 -4.31 4.98
N VAL A 72 8.32 -4.03 5.40
CA VAL A 72 7.41 -5.05 5.90
C VAL A 72 7.04 -6.05 4.80
N CYS A 73 6.76 -5.57 3.59
CA CYS A 73 6.49 -6.43 2.44
C CYS A 73 7.70 -7.31 2.11
N LEU A 74 8.92 -6.77 2.14
CA LEU A 74 10.15 -7.56 1.96
C LEU A 74 10.23 -8.70 2.97
N ILE A 75 10.06 -8.40 4.27
CA ILE A 75 10.07 -9.42 5.33
C ILE A 75 8.96 -10.44 5.10
N THR A 76 7.76 -10.01 4.72
CA THR A 76 6.61 -10.88 4.47
C THR A 76 6.88 -11.82 3.29
N THR A 77 7.48 -11.34 2.21
CA THR A 77 7.83 -12.15 1.04
C THR A 77 8.76 -13.30 1.42
N LEU A 78 9.74 -13.08 2.31
CA LEU A 78 10.65 -14.14 2.78
C LEU A 78 9.89 -15.33 3.39
N PHE A 79 8.75 -15.09 4.06
CA PHE A 79 7.90 -16.18 4.57
C PHE A 79 7.39 -17.08 3.45
N ALA A 80 6.95 -16.52 2.32
CA ALA A 80 6.47 -17.33 1.20
C ALA A 80 7.59 -17.93 0.35
N THR A 81 8.76 -17.29 0.26
CA THR A 81 9.86 -17.75 -0.61
C THR A 81 10.79 -18.76 0.05
N ASP A 82 11.16 -18.55 1.31
CA ASP A 82 12.23 -19.30 1.95
C ASP A 82 11.75 -20.22 3.09
N PHE A 83 10.69 -19.81 3.81
CA PHE A 83 10.25 -20.54 5.00
C PHE A 83 9.16 -21.58 4.74
N PHE A 84 8.35 -21.41 3.69
CA PHE A 84 7.26 -22.32 3.35
C PHE A 84 7.39 -22.85 1.92
N GLU A 85 7.50 -24.18 1.78
CA GLU A 85 7.51 -24.84 0.48
C GLU A 85 6.13 -25.45 0.19
N ILE A 86 5.57 -25.15 -0.98
CA ILE A 86 4.27 -25.64 -1.43
C ILE A 86 4.45 -27.03 -2.06
N LYS A 87 3.80 -28.05 -1.50
CA LYS A 87 3.93 -29.45 -1.96
C LYS A 87 2.75 -29.92 -2.78
N SER A 88 1.60 -29.24 -2.65
CA SER A 88 0.37 -29.56 -3.34
C SER A 88 -0.37 -28.31 -3.81
N VAL A 89 -1.16 -28.45 -4.88
CA VAL A 89 -1.95 -27.35 -5.46
C VAL A 89 -2.94 -26.74 -4.45
N LYS A 90 -3.42 -27.54 -3.49
CA LYS A 90 -4.36 -27.10 -2.45
C LYS A 90 -3.75 -26.10 -1.46
N GLU A 91 -2.43 -26.01 -1.40
CA GLU A 91 -1.70 -25.12 -0.48
C GLU A 91 -1.41 -23.74 -1.09
N ILE A 92 -1.64 -23.55 -2.40
CA ILE A 92 -1.35 -22.29 -3.10
C ILE A 92 -2.23 -21.14 -2.57
N GLU A 93 -3.54 -21.32 -2.53
CA GLU A 93 -4.46 -20.28 -2.05
C GLU A 93 -4.23 -19.95 -0.56
N PRO A 94 -4.11 -20.93 0.37
CA PRO A 94 -3.73 -20.64 1.75
C PRO A 94 -2.41 -19.90 1.90
N ALA A 95 -1.39 -20.20 1.09
CA ALA A 95 -0.11 -19.51 1.12
C ALA A 95 -0.25 -18.03 0.73
N LEU A 96 -0.99 -17.74 -0.35
CA LEU A 96 -1.29 -16.36 -0.76
C LEU A 96 -2.11 -15.60 0.28
N LYS A 97 -3.10 -16.25 0.90
CA LYS A 97 -3.89 -15.64 1.97
C LYS A 97 -3.05 -15.36 3.21
N ASN A 98 -2.11 -16.25 3.57
CA ASN A 98 -1.20 -16.04 4.68
C ASN A 98 -0.28 -14.84 4.45
N GLN A 99 0.14 -14.56 3.21
CA GLN A 99 0.89 -13.33 2.89
C GLN A 99 0.10 -12.07 3.23
N LEU A 100 -1.20 -12.02 2.90
CA LEU A 100 -2.06 -10.89 3.26
C LEU A 100 -2.23 -10.74 4.78
N ILE A 101 -2.38 -11.86 5.51
CA ILE A 101 -2.55 -11.83 6.97
C ILE A 101 -1.25 -11.36 7.64
N ILE A 102 -0.10 -11.93 7.25
CA ILE A 102 1.20 -11.60 7.84
C ILE A 102 1.55 -10.12 7.56
N SER A 103 1.38 -9.65 6.31
CA SER A 103 1.66 -8.26 5.97
C SER A 103 0.75 -7.30 6.72
N THR A 104 -0.54 -7.62 6.87
CA THR A 104 -1.49 -6.78 7.61
C THR A 104 -1.07 -6.66 9.08
N VAL A 105 -0.78 -7.78 9.76
CA VAL A 105 -0.38 -7.77 11.17
C VAL A 105 0.93 -7.01 11.39
N LEU A 106 1.93 -7.26 10.55
CA LEU A 106 3.21 -6.56 10.63
C LEU A 106 3.06 -5.07 10.33
N MET A 107 2.22 -4.69 9.36
CA MET A 107 1.94 -3.30 9.03
C MET A 107 1.19 -2.58 10.15
N THR A 108 0.23 -3.22 10.82
CA THR A 108 -0.45 -2.61 11.98
C THR A 108 0.54 -2.21 13.08
N VAL A 109 1.49 -3.10 13.39
CA VAL A 109 2.54 -2.82 14.39
C VAL A 109 3.47 -1.72 13.89
N ALA A 110 3.92 -1.81 12.64
CA ALA A 110 4.84 -0.84 12.05
C ALA A 110 4.23 0.58 11.98
N VAL A 111 2.98 0.71 11.54
CA VAL A 111 2.24 1.98 11.53
C VAL A 111 2.15 2.55 12.94
N SER A 112 1.80 1.73 13.94
CA SER A 112 1.70 2.17 15.34
C SER A 112 3.03 2.73 15.86
N VAL A 113 4.15 2.09 15.52
CA VAL A 113 5.50 2.54 15.88
C VAL A 113 5.86 3.84 15.15
N VAL A 114 5.59 3.94 13.85
CA VAL A 114 5.86 5.15 13.05
C VAL A 114 5.01 6.32 13.56
N SER A 115 3.73 6.12 13.86
CA SER A 115 2.88 7.18 14.43
C SER A 115 3.40 7.67 15.78
N TRP A 116 3.99 6.80 16.59
CA TRP A 116 4.55 7.19 17.88
C TRP A 116 5.84 8.02 17.76
N ILE A 117 6.66 7.72 16.74
CA ILE A 117 7.98 8.35 16.55
C ILE A 117 7.87 9.62 15.70
N ALA A 118 7.08 9.59 14.62
CA ALA A 118 7.05 10.62 13.59
C ALA A 118 6.00 11.70 13.81
N LEU A 119 5.01 11.48 14.68
CA LEU A 119 3.96 12.46 14.96
C LEU A 119 4.07 13.04 16.38
N PRO A 120 3.85 14.35 16.56
CA PRO A 120 3.77 14.95 17.89
C PRO A 120 2.53 14.43 18.66
N SER A 121 2.58 14.48 19.99
CA SER A 121 1.50 13.95 20.85
C SER A 121 0.12 14.58 20.58
N SER A 122 0.12 15.85 20.17
CA SER A 122 -1.06 16.61 19.77
C SER A 122 -0.71 17.50 18.59
N PHE A 123 -1.58 17.55 17.59
CA PHE A 123 -1.48 18.40 16.41
C PHE A 123 -2.87 18.83 15.96
N THR A 124 -2.95 19.77 15.02
CA THR A 124 -4.22 20.15 14.39
C THR A 124 -4.30 19.65 12.96
N ILE A 125 -5.48 19.13 12.59
CA ILE A 125 -5.85 18.78 11.21
C ILE A 125 -6.92 19.75 10.72
N PHE A 126 -6.76 20.22 9.48
CA PHE A 126 -7.75 21.05 8.82
C PHE A 126 -9.07 20.29 8.63
N ASN A 127 -10.17 20.90 9.06
CA ASN A 127 -11.52 20.38 8.94
C ASN A 127 -12.48 21.50 8.50
N PHE A 128 -12.65 21.65 7.19
CA PHE A 128 -13.59 22.58 6.53
C PHE A 128 -13.62 23.99 7.16
N GLY A 129 -12.44 24.60 7.32
CA GLY A 129 -12.28 25.96 7.87
C GLY A 129 -12.01 26.02 9.37
N THR A 130 -11.98 24.88 10.07
CA THR A 130 -11.58 24.78 11.48
C THR A 130 -10.32 23.95 11.64
N GLN A 131 -9.49 24.26 12.65
CA GLN A 131 -8.33 23.45 13.03
C GLN A 131 -8.74 22.50 14.14
N LYS A 132 -8.92 21.22 13.82
CA LYS A 132 -9.34 20.19 14.77
C LYS A 132 -8.12 19.61 15.47
N VAL A 133 -8.10 19.64 16.80
CA VAL A 133 -7.04 18.98 17.59
C VAL A 133 -7.18 17.46 17.50
N VAL A 134 -6.11 16.80 17.08
CA VAL A 134 -6.00 15.35 16.92
C VAL A 134 -4.77 14.87 17.71
N LYS A 135 -4.87 13.66 18.27
CA LYS A 135 -3.77 13.00 18.98
C LYS A 135 -3.15 11.93 18.07
N ASN A 136 -1.85 11.70 18.22
CA ASN A 136 -1.09 10.73 17.42
C ASN A 136 -1.70 9.30 17.43
N TRP A 137 -2.12 8.79 18.59
CA TRP A 137 -2.71 7.45 18.69
C TRP A 137 -4.01 7.31 17.90
N ARG A 138 -4.75 8.42 17.75
CA ARG A 138 -6.00 8.41 17.00
C ARG A 138 -5.73 8.28 15.50
N LEU A 139 -4.69 8.93 14.99
CA LEU A 139 -4.28 8.76 13.60
C LEU A 139 -3.67 7.37 13.36
N ALA A 140 -3.06 6.75 14.38
CA ALA A 140 -2.58 5.36 14.30
C ALA A 140 -3.74 4.33 14.25
N MET A 141 -4.83 4.56 14.99
CA MET A 141 -5.96 3.63 15.09
C MET A 141 -7.05 3.86 14.03
N ASP A 142 -7.30 5.11 13.62
CA ASP A 142 -8.33 5.46 12.62
C ASP A 142 -7.85 5.18 11.16
N ILE A 143 -6.70 4.52 10.96
CA ILE A 143 -6.22 4.02 9.65
C ILE A 143 -6.95 2.72 9.21
N TYR A 144 -7.83 2.17 10.05
CA TYR A 144 -8.70 1.03 9.74
C TYR A 144 -10.19 1.36 9.87
#